data_AF-A3VKP9-F1
#
_entry.id   AF-A3VKP9-F1
#
_cell.length_a   1.000
_cell.length_b   1.000
_cell.length_c   1.000
_cell.angle_alpha   90.00
_cell.angle_beta   90.00
_cell.angle_gamma   90.00
#
_symmetry.space_group_name_H-M   'P 1'
#
loop_
_entity.id
_entity.type
_entity.pdbx_description
1 polymer ?
#
loop_
_entity_poly.entity_id
_entity_poly.type
_entity_poly.pdbx_seq_one_letter_code
_entity_poly.pdbx_strand_id
1 'polypeptide(L)'
;MEQVGAGQVKPFTLPRIAAQPMDRLGLVTLLSSIYFFQIWGLTMGGTPLPAALHAVFMGLSVAGIVMPRLWGILTINAFAWSVTYILNSPVASNNQTTSFAFSLVVLGALFYLRPTGPDGREAFFHRIASAGRLILPAMYFFGIYHKINIDFLDPAVSCAVVLYKALTTGVGLGDWGFGHYGAIYATFIIEGIAMVALFIPRLKTIGILIGVPFHIIIGFTGYAYYKDFSTIVLVLYALFLPKEVFTNAHDALARWTGSRDTALKIGRGALVLFVLAYVAAMSALFAPDRLIPEDRAFMPFFAVYALGFYAFLILFMPRDGGRKQGYRAGWLVLIPLLYFANGWSPYLGLKTESSVAMFSNLHTEGGETNHLFHGVLPFGASYQSDLVTPIASNSPQFDARYIAPGYDLVRYELDRMLALTPGLEVTVATASGPVSTASGWTNTYLSHGIAARKFLTFKPVDWTRPKVCSH
;
A
#
# COMPACT_ATOMS: atom_id res chain seq x y z
N MET A 1 67.45 -1.42 12.68
CA MET A 1 66.34 -0.52 13.05
C MET A 1 66.19 0.44 11.88
N GLU A 2 65.11 0.53 11.12
CA GLU A 2 63.73 0.10 11.31
C GLU A 2 63.09 0.24 9.90
N GLN A 3 62.49 -0.83 9.35
CA GLN A 3 61.78 -0.76 8.08
C GLN A 3 60.36 -0.23 8.33
N VAL A 4 60.11 1.01 7.93
CA VAL A 4 58.76 1.59 7.91
C VAL A 4 58.05 1.10 6.66
N GLY A 5 57.10 0.20 6.85
CA GLY A 5 56.28 -0.39 5.79
C GLY A 5 55.43 0.66 5.08
N ALA A 6 55.57 0.72 3.75
CA ALA A 6 54.67 1.45 2.89
C ALA A 6 53.25 0.87 3.02
N GLY A 7 52.37 1.62 3.68
CA GLY A 7 50.95 1.31 3.73
C GLY A 7 50.38 1.30 2.31
N GLN A 8 49.97 0.11 1.85
CA GLN A 8 49.16 -0.02 0.65
C GLN A 8 47.86 0.78 0.84
N VAL A 9 47.79 1.95 0.21
CA VAL A 9 46.53 2.65 -0.03
C VAL A 9 45.70 1.72 -0.91
N LYS A 10 44.73 1.01 -0.30
CA LYS A 10 43.72 0.29 -1.07
C LYS A 10 43.03 1.32 -1.97
N PRO A 11 43.10 1.19 -3.30
CA PRO A 11 42.41 2.11 -4.17
C PRO A 11 40.92 2.08 -3.81
N PHE A 12 40.35 3.26 -3.59
CA PHE A 12 38.91 3.44 -3.47
C PHE A 12 38.29 3.10 -4.81
N THR A 13 38.11 1.80 -5.05
CA THR A 13 37.38 1.29 -6.21
C THR A 13 35.91 1.53 -5.89
N LEU A 14 35.27 2.44 -6.64
CA LEU A 14 33.82 2.58 -6.66
C LEU A 14 33.20 1.18 -6.76
N PRO A 15 32.55 0.66 -5.70
CA PRO A 15 31.95 -0.63 -5.79
C PRO A 15 30.73 -0.49 -6.73
N ARG A 16 30.76 -1.22 -7.85
CA ARG A 16 29.58 -1.90 -8.44
C ARG A 16 28.60 -1.09 -9.34
N ILE A 17 29.06 -0.57 -10.47
CA ILE A 17 28.18 -0.29 -11.63
C ILE A 17 27.89 -1.58 -12.44
N ALA A 18 28.81 -2.54 -12.42
CA ALA A 18 28.67 -3.80 -13.14
C ALA A 18 27.34 -4.52 -12.83
N ALA A 19 26.79 -5.22 -13.83
CA ALA A 19 25.62 -6.05 -13.65
C ALA A 19 25.91 -7.14 -12.60
N GLN A 20 24.99 -7.35 -11.68
CA GLN A 20 25.15 -8.30 -10.57
C GLN A 20 23.89 -9.14 -10.41
N PRO A 21 24.01 -10.40 -9.97
CA PRO A 21 22.85 -11.28 -9.78
C PRO A 21 21.84 -10.65 -8.82
N MET A 22 20.54 -10.76 -9.12
CA MET A 22 19.50 -10.22 -8.26
C MET A 22 19.34 -11.10 -7.01
N ASP A 23 19.52 -10.52 -5.83
CA ASP A 23 19.21 -11.21 -4.57
C ASP A 23 17.84 -10.78 -4.03
N ARG A 24 17.42 -11.37 -2.91
CA ARG A 24 16.13 -11.09 -2.27
C ARG A 24 15.95 -9.61 -1.93
N LEU A 25 16.99 -8.99 -1.37
CA LEU A 25 17.00 -7.55 -1.10
C LEU A 25 16.88 -6.73 -2.40
N GLY A 26 17.51 -7.21 -3.47
CA GLY A 26 17.44 -6.61 -4.79
C GLY A 26 16.02 -6.61 -5.35
N LEU A 27 15.31 -7.72 -5.27
CA LEU A 27 13.91 -7.78 -5.70
C LEU A 27 13.00 -6.86 -4.87
N VAL A 28 13.18 -6.84 -3.55
CA VAL A 28 12.45 -5.90 -2.68
C VAL A 28 12.74 -4.46 -3.07
N THR A 29 14.01 -4.13 -3.37
CA THR A 29 14.41 -2.80 -3.83
C THR A 29 13.76 -2.46 -5.17
N LEU A 30 13.78 -3.39 -6.14
CA LEU A 30 13.15 -3.24 -7.46
C LEU A 30 11.65 -2.92 -7.33
N LEU A 31 10.88 -3.79 -6.67
CA LEU A 31 9.43 -3.64 -6.55
C LEU A 31 9.05 -2.41 -5.71
N SER A 32 9.81 -2.12 -4.64
CA SER A 32 9.60 -0.92 -3.84
C SER A 32 9.89 0.34 -4.64
N SER A 33 10.92 0.34 -5.48
CA SER A 33 11.22 1.46 -6.37
C SER A 33 10.12 1.68 -7.41
N ILE A 34 9.51 0.61 -7.95
CA ILE A 34 8.33 0.74 -8.83
C ILE A 34 7.14 1.35 -8.06
N TYR A 35 6.90 0.92 -6.82
CA TYR A 35 5.86 1.50 -5.97
C TYR A 35 6.13 2.99 -5.69
N PHE A 36 7.32 3.34 -5.21
CA PHE A 36 7.66 4.71 -4.85
C PHE A 36 7.68 5.63 -6.06
N PHE A 37 8.11 5.16 -7.23
CA PHE A 37 8.03 5.94 -8.46
C PHE A 37 6.60 6.41 -8.75
N GLN A 38 5.61 5.51 -8.62
CA GLN A 38 4.19 5.84 -8.79
C GLN A 38 3.70 6.80 -7.71
N ILE A 39 3.97 6.50 -6.43
CA ILE A 39 3.50 7.31 -5.31
C ILE A 39 4.07 8.74 -5.32
N TRP A 40 5.36 8.90 -5.63
CA TRP A 40 5.96 10.23 -5.75
C TRP A 40 5.34 11.04 -6.89
N GLY A 41 4.96 10.38 -7.98
CA GLY A 41 4.19 11.02 -9.05
C GLY A 41 2.79 11.42 -8.63
N LEU A 42 2.02 10.48 -8.07
CA LEU A 42 0.62 10.66 -7.70
C LEU A 42 0.40 11.70 -6.60
N THR A 43 1.35 11.80 -5.67
CA THR A 43 1.27 12.76 -4.57
C THR A 43 1.88 14.12 -4.92
N MET A 44 2.44 14.29 -6.12
CA MET A 44 3.04 15.56 -6.53
C MET A 44 1.99 16.68 -6.55
N GLY A 45 2.25 17.76 -5.83
CA GLY A 45 1.29 18.87 -5.67
C GLY A 45 0.22 18.63 -4.60
N GLY A 46 0.11 17.41 -4.05
CA GLY A 46 -0.78 17.07 -2.94
C GLY A 46 -0.08 16.97 -1.58
N THR A 47 1.21 17.31 -1.50
CA THR A 47 1.99 17.31 -0.25
C THR A 47 2.69 18.66 -0.05
N PRO A 48 3.14 19.00 1.18
CA PRO A 48 3.99 20.16 1.44
C PRO A 48 5.36 20.11 0.76
N LEU A 49 5.77 18.98 0.16
CA LEU A 49 7.05 18.91 -0.52
C LEU A 49 6.99 19.62 -1.88
N PRO A 50 8.02 20.42 -2.22
CA PRO A 50 8.14 20.99 -3.56
C PRO A 50 8.17 19.92 -4.65
N ALA A 51 7.56 20.21 -5.81
CA ALA A 51 7.53 19.30 -6.96
C ALA A 51 8.93 18.83 -7.41
N ALA A 52 9.95 19.67 -7.26
CA ALA A 52 11.34 19.31 -7.53
C ALA A 52 11.84 18.15 -6.64
N LEU A 53 11.45 18.10 -5.37
CA LEU A 53 11.83 16.99 -4.48
C LEU A 53 11.11 15.69 -4.87
N HIS A 54 9.83 15.77 -5.26
CA HIS A 54 9.13 14.61 -5.83
C HIS A 54 9.86 14.07 -7.06
N ALA A 55 10.26 14.94 -7.98
CA ALA A 55 11.02 14.55 -9.17
C ALA A 55 12.38 13.90 -8.84
N VAL A 56 13.09 14.40 -7.82
CA VAL A 56 14.33 13.78 -7.32
C VAL A 56 14.07 12.37 -6.80
N PHE A 57 13.03 12.16 -5.99
CA PHE A 57 12.72 10.83 -5.46
C PHE A 57 12.18 9.87 -6.54
N MET A 58 11.49 10.38 -7.57
CA MET A 58 11.16 9.61 -8.76
C MET A 58 12.44 9.17 -9.50
N GLY A 59 13.40 10.07 -9.71
CA GLY A 59 14.69 9.76 -10.33
C GLY A 59 15.50 8.72 -9.54
N LEU A 60 15.54 8.85 -8.20
CA LEU A 60 16.12 7.84 -7.32
C LEU A 60 15.41 6.50 -7.45
N SER A 61 14.09 6.50 -7.55
CA SER A 61 13.31 5.28 -7.76
C SER A 61 13.64 4.62 -9.10
N VAL A 62 13.78 5.40 -10.19
CA VAL A 62 14.26 4.90 -11.49
C VAL A 62 15.64 4.26 -11.37
N ALA A 63 16.57 4.90 -10.64
CA ALA A 63 17.88 4.31 -10.37
C ALA A 63 17.78 2.98 -9.60
N GLY A 64 16.81 2.82 -8.69
CA GLY A 64 16.55 1.57 -7.97
C GLY A 64 15.93 0.49 -8.86
N ILE A 65 15.13 0.86 -9.86
CA ILE A 65 14.60 -0.07 -10.87
C ILE A 65 15.75 -0.60 -11.73
N VAL A 66 16.59 0.28 -12.27
CA VAL A 66 17.72 -0.11 -13.12
C VAL A 66 18.79 -0.81 -12.30
N MET A 67 19.02 -0.39 -11.06
CA MET A 67 20.08 -0.86 -10.16
C MET A 67 19.54 -1.39 -8.83
N PRO A 68 18.84 -2.54 -8.84
CA PRO A 68 18.17 -3.07 -7.64
C PRO A 68 19.14 -3.46 -6.52
N ARG A 69 20.42 -3.62 -6.80
CA ARG A 69 21.41 -3.90 -5.74
C ARG A 69 21.78 -2.66 -4.91
N LEU A 70 21.39 -1.46 -5.31
CA LEU A 70 21.58 -0.24 -4.55
C LEU A 70 20.51 -0.13 -3.45
N TRP A 71 20.68 -0.93 -2.39
CA TRP A 71 19.79 -0.95 -1.23
C TRP A 71 19.62 0.44 -0.55
N GLY A 72 20.60 1.33 -0.72
CA GLY A 72 20.53 2.70 -0.22
C GLY A 72 19.31 3.45 -0.78
N ILE A 73 18.90 3.16 -2.01
CA ILE A 73 17.71 3.74 -2.64
C ILE A 73 16.45 3.33 -1.90
N LEU A 74 16.33 2.05 -1.52
CA LEU A 74 15.22 1.55 -0.71
C LEU A 74 15.14 2.31 0.63
N THR A 75 16.28 2.51 1.30
CA THR A 75 16.31 3.22 2.59
C THR A 75 16.03 4.71 2.47
N ILE A 76 16.52 5.37 1.41
CA ILE A 76 16.26 6.80 1.15
C ILE A 76 14.78 7.00 0.85
N ASN A 77 14.20 6.19 -0.03
CA ASN A 77 12.76 6.24 -0.32
C ASN A 77 11.93 5.94 0.92
N ALA A 78 12.30 4.93 1.72
CA ALA A 78 11.59 4.62 2.96
C ALA A 78 11.63 5.80 3.97
N PHE A 79 12.79 6.45 4.11
CA PHE A 79 12.94 7.64 4.96
C PHE A 79 12.10 8.79 4.46
N ALA A 80 12.29 9.18 3.19
CA ALA A 80 11.56 10.27 2.57
C ALA A 80 10.04 10.04 2.65
N TRP A 81 9.58 8.83 2.33
CA TRP A 81 8.17 8.48 2.41
C TRP A 81 7.63 8.54 3.84
N SER A 82 8.38 8.06 4.83
CA SER A 82 7.97 8.13 6.23
C SER A 82 7.81 9.57 6.71
N VAL A 83 8.73 10.45 6.32
CA VAL A 83 8.65 11.89 6.63
C VAL A 83 7.43 12.50 5.94
N THR A 84 7.27 12.27 4.64
CA THR A 84 6.14 12.79 3.85
C THR A 84 4.79 12.33 4.40
N TYR A 85 4.65 11.03 4.72
CA TYR A 85 3.43 10.49 5.31
C TYR A 85 3.09 11.20 6.63
N ILE A 86 4.07 11.40 7.52
CA ILE A 86 3.85 12.11 8.78
C ILE A 86 3.52 13.58 8.55
N LEU A 87 4.18 14.27 7.62
CA LEU A 87 3.87 15.67 7.29
C LEU A 87 2.44 15.81 6.76
N ASN A 88 2.03 14.92 5.85
CA ASN A 88 0.70 14.91 5.24
C ASN A 88 -0.40 14.39 6.16
N SER A 89 -0.03 13.68 7.23
CA SER A 89 -1.02 13.04 8.08
C SER A 89 -1.97 14.06 8.74
N PRO A 90 -3.28 13.74 8.83
CA PRO A 90 -3.89 12.44 8.58
C PRO A 90 -4.04 12.10 7.09
N VAL A 91 -3.66 10.86 6.72
CA VAL A 91 -3.75 10.33 5.36
C VAL A 91 -4.92 9.36 5.30
N ALA A 92 -5.83 9.52 4.33
CA ALA A 92 -6.98 8.63 4.07
C ALA A 92 -6.67 7.66 2.92
N SER A 93 -5.67 6.79 3.10
CA SER A 93 -5.26 5.79 2.13
C SER A 93 -4.65 4.55 2.82
N ASN A 94 -5.27 3.40 2.58
CA ASN A 94 -4.82 2.12 3.12
C ASN A 94 -3.47 1.69 2.53
N ASN A 95 -3.25 1.83 1.22
CA ASN A 95 -1.98 1.47 0.59
C ASN A 95 -0.82 2.34 1.06
N GLN A 96 -1.03 3.65 1.26
CA GLN A 96 -0.03 4.56 1.84
C GLN A 96 0.29 4.21 3.30
N THR A 97 -0.72 3.80 4.08
CA THR A 97 -0.53 3.35 5.47
C THR A 97 0.25 2.04 5.53
N THR A 98 -0.03 1.10 4.63
CA THR A 98 0.74 -0.16 4.49
C THR A 98 2.19 0.11 4.11
N SER A 99 2.44 1.00 3.14
CA SER A 99 3.80 1.34 2.74
C SER A 99 4.55 2.11 3.81
N PHE A 100 3.88 2.98 4.58
CA PHE A 100 4.45 3.62 5.77
C PHE A 100 4.92 2.57 6.79
N ALA A 101 4.08 1.60 7.14
CA ALA A 101 4.47 0.51 8.05
C ALA A 101 5.66 -0.29 7.50
N PHE A 102 5.67 -0.61 6.20
CA PHE A 102 6.81 -1.28 5.56
C PHE A 102 8.09 -0.41 5.59
N SER A 103 7.99 0.88 5.31
CA SER A 103 9.11 1.83 5.37
C SER A 103 9.71 1.90 6.77
N LEU A 104 8.88 1.93 7.82
CA LEU A 104 9.37 1.88 9.20
C LEU A 104 10.13 0.58 9.50
N VAL A 105 9.70 -0.57 8.95
CA VAL A 105 10.45 -1.83 9.10
C VAL A 105 11.82 -1.74 8.41
N VAL A 106 11.88 -1.17 7.21
CA VAL A 106 13.14 -0.96 6.47
C VAL A 106 14.11 -0.07 7.26
N LEU A 107 13.62 1.06 7.78
CA LEU A 107 14.43 1.98 8.59
C LEU A 107 14.83 1.36 9.93
N GLY A 108 13.90 0.66 10.57
CA GLY A 108 14.13 -0.11 11.78
C GLY A 108 15.25 -1.15 11.62
N ALA A 109 15.28 -1.87 10.49
CA ALA A 109 16.34 -2.82 10.18
C ALA A 109 17.71 -2.14 10.02
N LEU A 110 17.76 -0.89 9.53
CA LEU A 110 19.01 -0.15 9.32
C LEU A 110 19.69 0.23 10.65
N PHE A 111 18.92 0.43 11.72
CA PHE A 111 19.47 0.65 13.06
C PHE A 111 20.23 -0.57 13.60
N TYR A 112 19.88 -1.78 13.16
CA TYR A 112 20.58 -2.99 13.59
C TYR A 112 21.83 -3.27 12.80
N LEU A 113 21.76 -3.10 11.48
CA LEU A 113 22.85 -3.51 10.62
C LEU A 113 22.85 -2.74 9.31
N ARG A 114 24.05 -2.37 8.86
CA ARG A 114 24.28 -1.82 7.54
C ARG A 114 24.67 -2.96 6.60
N PRO A 115 24.01 -3.13 5.45
CA PRO A 115 24.31 -4.25 4.55
C PRO A 115 25.63 -4.04 3.81
N THR A 116 26.72 -4.56 4.37
CA THR A 116 28.05 -4.62 3.76
C THR A 116 28.32 -6.03 3.22
N GLY A 117 28.72 -6.13 1.95
CA GLY A 117 29.00 -7.42 1.30
C GLY A 117 27.73 -8.29 1.06
N PRO A 118 27.89 -9.50 0.48
CA PRO A 118 26.77 -10.40 0.22
C PRO A 118 26.04 -10.86 1.49
N ASP A 119 26.78 -11.26 2.52
CA ASP A 119 26.19 -11.78 3.76
C ASP A 119 25.47 -10.68 4.55
N GLY A 120 26.01 -9.46 4.57
CA GLY A 120 25.34 -8.32 5.19
C GLY A 120 24.03 -7.95 4.51
N ARG A 121 23.95 -8.06 3.18
CA ARG A 121 22.68 -7.85 2.43
C ARG A 121 21.64 -8.91 2.76
N GLU A 122 22.07 -10.15 2.89
CA GLU A 122 21.20 -11.26 3.25
C GLU A 122 20.68 -11.12 4.69
N ALA A 123 21.55 -10.75 5.63
CA ALA A 123 21.17 -10.44 7.00
C ALA A 123 20.18 -9.27 7.07
N PHE A 124 20.37 -8.23 6.24
CA PHE A 124 19.48 -7.07 6.17
C PHE A 124 18.10 -7.43 5.65
N PHE A 125 18.06 -8.18 4.54
CA PHE A 125 16.81 -8.75 4.04
C PHE A 125 16.10 -9.58 5.11
N HIS A 126 16.82 -10.48 5.80
CA HIS A 126 16.23 -11.30 6.85
C HIS A 126 15.65 -10.47 8.00
N ARG A 127 16.28 -9.36 8.35
CA ARG A 127 15.79 -8.45 9.39
C ARG A 127 14.51 -7.75 8.97
N ILE A 128 14.47 -7.23 7.74
CA ILE A 128 13.25 -6.64 7.14
C ILE A 128 12.15 -7.70 7.07
N ALA A 129 12.42 -8.86 6.47
CA ALA A 129 11.44 -9.90 6.24
C ALA A 129 10.89 -10.50 7.55
N SER A 130 11.67 -10.51 8.64
CA SER A 130 11.20 -11.05 9.92
C SER A 130 10.00 -10.31 10.50
N ALA A 131 9.94 -8.97 10.33
CA ALA A 131 8.82 -8.16 10.78
C ALA A 131 7.87 -7.81 9.62
N GLY A 132 8.41 -7.41 8.47
CA GLY A 132 7.62 -6.95 7.32
C GLY A 132 6.67 -8.00 6.75
N ARG A 133 7.02 -9.29 6.86
CA ARG A 133 6.09 -10.39 6.47
C ARG A 133 4.79 -10.39 7.26
N LEU A 134 4.78 -9.87 8.49
CA LEU A 134 3.58 -9.88 9.33
C LEU A 134 2.56 -8.81 8.89
N ILE A 135 2.98 -7.82 8.10
CA ILE A 135 2.09 -6.78 7.56
C ILE A 135 1.06 -7.41 6.60
N LEU A 136 1.49 -8.32 5.72
CA LEU A 136 0.61 -8.92 4.70
C LEU A 136 -0.51 -9.78 5.31
N PRO A 137 -0.25 -10.66 6.29
CA PRO A 137 -1.31 -11.41 6.94
C PRO A 137 -2.19 -10.56 7.86
N ALA A 138 -1.65 -9.52 8.50
CA ALA A 138 -2.48 -8.53 9.20
C ALA A 138 -3.48 -7.89 8.22
N MET A 139 -2.98 -7.52 7.03
CA MET A 139 -3.79 -6.98 5.95
C MET A 139 -4.87 -7.97 5.48
N TYR A 140 -4.54 -9.26 5.30
CA TYR A 140 -5.53 -10.28 4.94
C TYR A 140 -6.56 -10.55 6.03
N PHE A 141 -6.13 -10.58 7.29
CA PHE A 141 -7.04 -10.74 8.41
C PHE A 141 -8.12 -9.67 8.38
N PHE A 142 -7.73 -8.40 8.30
CA PHE A 142 -8.69 -7.29 8.20
C PHE A 142 -9.40 -7.21 6.86
N GLY A 143 -8.75 -7.65 5.77
CA GLY A 143 -9.37 -7.82 4.47
C GLY A 143 -10.62 -8.69 4.56
N ILE A 144 -10.54 -9.81 5.27
CA ILE A 144 -11.65 -10.73 5.51
C ILE A 144 -12.57 -10.19 6.61
N TYR A 145 -12.02 -9.83 7.77
CA TYR A 145 -12.77 -9.43 8.95
C TYR A 145 -13.70 -8.24 8.66
N HIS A 146 -13.18 -7.17 8.06
CA HIS A 146 -14.00 -6.02 7.69
C HIS A 146 -15.09 -6.36 6.67
N LYS A 147 -14.90 -7.38 5.83
CA LYS A 147 -15.87 -7.83 4.82
C LYS A 147 -16.96 -8.74 5.38
N ILE A 148 -16.84 -9.21 6.63
CA ILE A 148 -17.88 -10.02 7.29
C ILE A 148 -18.97 -9.09 7.82
N ASN A 149 -19.68 -8.46 6.88
CA ASN A 149 -20.78 -7.56 7.13
C ASN A 149 -21.90 -7.79 6.11
N ILE A 150 -23.10 -7.31 6.43
CA ILE A 150 -24.30 -7.57 5.61
C ILE A 150 -24.21 -6.94 4.21
N ASP A 151 -23.64 -5.74 4.09
CA ASP A 151 -23.57 -5.02 2.81
C ASP A 151 -22.56 -5.65 1.85
N PHE A 152 -21.43 -6.18 2.35
CA PHE A 152 -20.45 -6.84 1.49
C PHE A 152 -20.98 -8.15 0.89
N LEU A 153 -21.88 -8.83 1.60
CA LEU A 153 -22.53 -10.06 1.16
C LEU A 153 -23.75 -9.82 0.26
N ASP A 154 -24.24 -8.57 0.16
CA ASP A 154 -25.32 -8.19 -0.74
C ASP A 154 -24.77 -7.83 -2.13
N PRO A 155 -25.04 -8.62 -3.19
CA PRO A 155 -24.55 -8.34 -4.53
C PRO A 155 -25.08 -7.01 -5.12
N ALA A 156 -26.15 -6.43 -4.58
CA ALA A 156 -26.68 -5.15 -5.04
C ALA A 156 -25.74 -3.98 -4.69
N VAL A 157 -24.97 -4.09 -3.61
CA VAL A 157 -24.13 -2.99 -3.10
C VAL A 157 -22.67 -3.37 -2.83
N SER A 158 -22.35 -4.66 -2.89
CA SER A 158 -21.03 -5.18 -2.54
C SER A 158 -19.92 -4.55 -3.38
N CYS A 159 -18.87 -4.10 -2.71
CA CYS A 159 -17.66 -3.63 -3.36
C CYS A 159 -17.01 -4.69 -4.26
N ALA A 160 -17.16 -5.98 -3.97
CA ALA A 160 -16.64 -7.04 -4.84
C ALA A 160 -17.32 -7.02 -6.21
N VAL A 161 -18.62 -6.72 -6.24
CA VAL A 161 -19.39 -6.62 -7.49
C VAL A 161 -19.00 -5.39 -8.28
N VAL A 162 -18.72 -4.26 -7.63
CA VAL A 162 -18.21 -3.05 -8.30
C VAL A 162 -16.88 -3.34 -9.01
N LEU A 163 -15.94 -4.02 -8.34
CA LEU A 163 -14.67 -4.41 -8.94
C LEU A 163 -14.84 -5.43 -10.06
N TYR A 164 -15.74 -6.40 -9.88
CA TYR A 164 -16.08 -7.37 -10.92
C TYR A 164 -16.62 -6.68 -12.17
N LYS A 165 -17.56 -5.74 -12.03
CA LYS A 165 -18.11 -4.95 -13.14
C LYS A 165 -17.02 -4.16 -13.84
N ALA A 166 -16.11 -3.53 -13.09
CA ALA A 166 -14.97 -2.80 -13.68
C ALA A 166 -14.11 -3.70 -14.58
N LEU A 167 -13.93 -4.97 -14.23
CA LEU A 167 -13.14 -5.94 -15.01
C LEU A 167 -13.88 -6.54 -16.20
N THR A 168 -15.22 -6.67 -16.11
CA THR A 168 -15.98 -7.53 -17.02
C THR A 168 -16.96 -6.79 -17.93
N THR A 169 -17.22 -5.50 -17.69
CA THR A 169 -18.07 -4.68 -18.56
C THR A 169 -17.61 -4.71 -20.02
N GLY A 170 -16.30 -4.66 -20.27
CA GLY A 170 -15.73 -4.69 -21.63
C GLY A 170 -15.97 -5.99 -22.41
N VAL A 171 -16.35 -7.08 -21.74
CA VAL A 171 -16.63 -8.38 -22.35
C VAL A 171 -18.11 -8.80 -22.20
N GLY A 172 -18.98 -7.87 -21.80
CA GLY A 172 -20.43 -8.12 -21.70
C GLY A 172 -20.86 -9.00 -20.52
N LEU A 173 -19.97 -9.25 -19.54
CA LEU A 173 -20.28 -10.08 -18.37
C LEU A 173 -20.57 -9.26 -17.09
N GLY A 174 -20.59 -7.93 -17.18
CA GLY A 174 -20.75 -7.02 -16.05
C GLY A 174 -21.99 -7.31 -15.18
N ASP A 175 -23.11 -7.69 -15.78
CA ASP A 175 -24.37 -7.97 -15.05
C ASP A 175 -24.66 -9.47 -14.87
N TRP A 176 -23.65 -10.32 -15.04
CA TRP A 176 -23.80 -11.76 -14.82
C TRP A 176 -23.90 -12.07 -13.32
N GLY A 177 -25.11 -12.40 -12.85
CA GLY A 177 -25.37 -12.63 -11.41
C GLY A 177 -24.50 -13.71 -10.77
N PHE A 178 -24.16 -14.79 -11.49
CA PHE A 178 -23.21 -15.80 -10.97
C PHE A 178 -21.81 -15.20 -10.75
N GLY A 179 -21.37 -14.30 -11.64
CA GLY A 179 -20.12 -13.57 -11.49
C GLY A 179 -20.10 -12.65 -10.26
N HIS A 180 -21.23 -12.03 -9.92
CA HIS A 180 -21.36 -11.18 -8.74
C HIS A 180 -21.14 -11.95 -7.44
N TYR A 181 -21.87 -13.06 -7.25
CA TYR A 181 -21.64 -13.95 -6.10
C TYR A 181 -20.25 -14.56 -6.13
N GLY A 182 -19.77 -14.94 -7.32
CA GLY A 182 -18.42 -15.45 -7.53
C GLY A 182 -17.35 -14.49 -7.00
N ALA A 183 -17.46 -13.19 -7.28
CA ALA A 183 -16.52 -12.19 -6.80
C ALA A 183 -16.52 -12.05 -5.27
N ILE A 184 -17.71 -12.06 -4.64
CA ILE A 184 -17.86 -12.01 -3.18
C ILE A 184 -17.17 -13.21 -2.53
N TYR A 185 -17.55 -14.44 -2.92
CA TYR A 185 -17.02 -15.65 -2.31
C TYR A 185 -15.54 -15.89 -2.66
N ALA A 186 -15.11 -15.58 -3.89
CA ALA A 186 -13.71 -15.69 -4.27
C ALA A 186 -12.81 -14.80 -3.41
N THR A 187 -13.29 -13.61 -3.01
CA THR A 187 -12.54 -12.74 -2.10
C THR A 187 -12.28 -13.44 -0.77
N PHE A 188 -13.30 -13.99 -0.11
CA PHE A 188 -13.12 -14.73 1.14
C PHE A 188 -12.22 -15.96 1.00
N ILE A 189 -12.44 -16.74 -0.05
CA ILE A 189 -11.69 -17.98 -0.30
C ILE A 189 -10.22 -17.66 -0.55
N ILE A 190 -9.93 -16.71 -1.46
CA ILE A 190 -8.56 -16.39 -1.85
C ILE A 190 -7.82 -15.69 -0.70
N GLU A 191 -8.41 -14.67 -0.09
CA GLU A 191 -7.79 -13.98 1.06
C GLU A 191 -7.59 -14.97 2.22
N GLY A 192 -8.56 -15.85 2.48
CA GLY A 192 -8.48 -16.88 3.53
C GLY A 192 -7.38 -17.92 3.27
N ILE A 193 -7.29 -18.42 2.04
CA ILE A 193 -6.19 -19.30 1.61
C ILE A 193 -4.86 -18.59 1.77
N ALA A 194 -4.73 -17.35 1.28
CA ALA A 194 -3.48 -16.59 1.36
C ALA A 194 -3.05 -16.37 2.83
N MET A 195 -3.98 -16.01 3.71
CA MET A 195 -3.73 -15.81 5.14
C MET A 195 -3.16 -17.08 5.80
N VAL A 196 -3.77 -18.23 5.57
CA VAL A 196 -3.39 -19.50 6.23
C VAL A 196 -2.15 -20.11 5.58
N ALA A 197 -2.13 -20.18 4.24
CA ALA A 197 -1.10 -20.88 3.48
C ALA A 197 0.28 -20.22 3.60
N LEU A 198 0.35 -18.90 3.80
CA LEU A 198 1.63 -18.19 3.92
C LEU A 198 2.44 -18.57 5.17
N PHE A 199 1.78 -19.02 6.25
CA PHE A 199 2.45 -19.44 7.48
C PHE A 199 2.73 -20.92 7.56
N ILE A 200 2.06 -21.75 6.76
CA ILE A 200 2.30 -23.18 6.70
C ILE A 200 3.37 -23.43 5.63
N PRO A 201 4.60 -23.84 5.99
CA PRO A 201 5.71 -23.91 5.03
C PRO A 201 5.40 -24.72 3.77
N ARG A 202 4.66 -25.83 3.93
CA ARG A 202 4.25 -26.72 2.83
C ARG A 202 3.20 -26.10 1.90
N LEU A 203 2.39 -25.16 2.39
CA LEU A 203 1.34 -24.50 1.60
C LEU A 203 1.77 -23.14 1.05
N LYS A 204 2.93 -22.63 1.48
CA LYS A 204 3.40 -21.29 1.13
C LYS A 204 3.42 -21.03 -0.38
N THR A 205 3.93 -21.98 -1.17
CA THR A 205 3.96 -21.85 -2.63
C THR A 205 2.55 -21.73 -3.20
N ILE A 206 1.60 -22.53 -2.69
CA ILE A 206 0.18 -22.45 -3.09
C ILE A 206 -0.41 -21.08 -2.71
N GLY A 207 -0.20 -20.63 -1.47
CA GLY A 207 -0.68 -19.32 -1.01
C GLY A 207 -0.14 -18.15 -1.83
N ILE A 208 1.11 -18.23 -2.28
CA ILE A 208 1.74 -17.21 -3.14
C ILE A 208 1.20 -17.29 -4.57
N LEU A 209 1.11 -18.49 -5.15
CA LEU A 209 0.62 -18.68 -6.52
C LEU A 209 -0.88 -18.40 -6.67
N ILE A 210 -1.67 -18.46 -5.60
CA ILE A 210 -3.08 -18.07 -5.60
C ILE A 210 -3.24 -16.58 -5.31
N GLY A 211 -2.56 -16.06 -4.28
CA GLY A 211 -2.75 -14.68 -3.85
C GLY A 211 -2.12 -13.64 -4.79
N VAL A 212 -0.98 -13.93 -5.42
CA VAL A 212 -0.35 -12.99 -6.37
C VAL A 212 -1.26 -12.70 -7.57
N PRO A 213 -1.81 -13.70 -8.29
CA PRO A 213 -2.78 -13.45 -9.38
C PRO A 213 -3.99 -12.64 -8.96
N PHE A 214 -4.53 -12.87 -7.76
CA PHE A 214 -5.64 -12.08 -7.24
C PHE A 214 -5.27 -10.60 -7.16
N HIS A 215 -4.11 -10.27 -6.60
CA HIS A 215 -3.62 -8.88 -6.56
C HIS A 215 -3.32 -8.30 -7.94
N ILE A 216 -2.91 -9.13 -8.90
CA ILE A 216 -2.74 -8.70 -10.29
C ILE A 216 -4.09 -8.35 -10.93
N ILE A 217 -5.08 -9.24 -10.79
CA ILE A 217 -6.42 -9.07 -11.36
C ILE A 217 -7.09 -7.81 -10.80
N ILE A 218 -7.09 -7.61 -9.48
CA ILE A 218 -7.69 -6.40 -8.91
C ILE A 218 -6.92 -5.13 -9.31
N GLY A 219 -5.60 -5.23 -9.55
CA GLY A 219 -4.80 -4.12 -10.05
C GLY A 219 -5.20 -3.65 -11.45
N PHE A 220 -5.77 -4.54 -12.27
CA PHE A 220 -6.29 -4.23 -13.61
C PHE A 220 -7.67 -3.57 -13.62
N THR A 221 -8.33 -3.45 -12.47
CA THR A 221 -9.68 -2.84 -12.40
C THR A 221 -9.68 -1.37 -12.84
N GLY A 222 -8.54 -0.68 -12.79
CA GLY A 222 -8.44 0.78 -13.04
C GLY A 222 -9.26 1.63 -12.06
N TYR A 223 -9.82 1.00 -11.03
CA TYR A 223 -10.62 1.64 -10.01
C TYR A 223 -9.69 2.09 -8.87
N ALA A 224 -9.97 3.25 -8.27
CA ALA A 224 -9.38 3.75 -7.02
C ALA A 224 -7.87 3.50 -6.80
N TYR A 225 -7.05 3.59 -7.86
CA TYR A 225 -5.61 3.36 -7.82
C TYR A 225 -5.18 1.99 -7.24
N TYR A 226 -5.99 0.95 -7.46
CA TYR A 226 -5.71 -0.42 -6.98
C TYR A 226 -4.35 -0.96 -7.44
N LYS A 227 -3.83 -0.50 -8.57
CA LYS A 227 -2.47 -0.87 -9.04
C LYS A 227 -1.39 -0.56 -8.01
N ASP A 228 -1.48 0.56 -7.30
CA ASP A 228 -0.45 0.96 -6.33
C ASP A 228 -0.56 0.09 -5.07
N PHE A 229 -1.80 -0.23 -4.68
CA PHE A 229 -2.07 -1.21 -3.63
C PHE A 229 -1.50 -2.58 -4.00
N SER A 230 -1.80 -3.09 -5.20
CA SER A 230 -1.25 -4.34 -5.69
C SER A 230 0.27 -4.32 -5.69
N THR A 231 0.91 -3.22 -6.12
CA THR A 231 2.38 -3.10 -6.13
C THR A 231 2.98 -3.25 -4.73
N ILE A 232 2.44 -2.57 -3.70
CA ILE A 232 2.95 -2.74 -2.32
C ILE A 232 2.69 -4.16 -1.80
N VAL A 233 1.59 -4.80 -2.20
CA VAL A 233 1.34 -6.20 -1.83
C VAL A 233 2.34 -7.14 -2.51
N LEU A 234 2.73 -6.91 -3.77
CA LEU A 234 3.80 -7.67 -4.44
C LEU A 234 5.14 -7.51 -3.72
N VAL A 235 5.46 -6.31 -3.20
CA VAL A 235 6.63 -6.08 -2.32
C VAL A 235 6.56 -6.97 -1.08
N LEU A 236 5.41 -7.01 -0.40
CA LEU A 236 5.23 -7.84 0.78
C LEU A 236 5.32 -9.34 0.46
N TYR A 237 4.80 -9.78 -0.69
CA TYR A 237 4.98 -11.14 -1.19
C TYR A 237 6.44 -11.48 -1.47
N ALA A 238 7.22 -10.55 -2.03
CA ALA A 238 8.65 -10.73 -2.26
C ALA A 238 9.41 -11.01 -0.95
N LEU A 239 8.92 -10.51 0.19
CA LEU A 239 9.50 -10.85 1.49
C LEU A 239 9.39 -12.33 1.80
N PHE A 240 8.40 -13.07 1.29
CA PHE A 240 8.24 -14.51 1.57
C PHE A 240 9.13 -15.42 0.71
N LEU A 241 9.79 -14.89 -0.32
CA LEU A 241 10.49 -15.73 -1.27
C LEU A 241 11.74 -16.41 -0.69
N PRO A 242 11.90 -17.73 -0.90
CA PRO A 242 13.11 -18.45 -0.57
C PRO A 242 14.29 -17.99 -1.45
N LYS A 243 15.53 -18.16 -0.97
CA LYS A 243 16.75 -17.83 -1.73
C LYS A 243 16.86 -18.70 -2.98
N GLU A 244 16.33 -19.91 -2.88
CA GLU A 244 16.26 -20.95 -3.89
C GLU A 244 15.60 -20.46 -5.19
N VAL A 245 14.59 -19.57 -5.11
CA VAL A 245 13.96 -18.99 -6.31
C VAL A 245 14.98 -18.25 -7.16
N PHE A 246 15.88 -17.52 -6.52
CA PHE A 246 16.89 -16.70 -7.20
C PHE A 246 18.03 -17.54 -7.74
N THR A 247 18.48 -18.57 -6.99
CA THR A 247 19.50 -19.50 -7.50
C THR A 247 18.96 -20.26 -8.71
N ASN A 248 17.73 -20.76 -8.65
CA ASN A 248 17.07 -21.46 -9.75
C ASN A 248 16.96 -20.57 -11.00
N ALA A 249 16.51 -19.33 -10.83
CA ALA A 249 16.37 -18.37 -11.92
C ALA A 249 17.73 -18.03 -12.56
N HIS A 250 18.75 -17.73 -11.75
CA HIS A 250 20.08 -17.42 -12.25
C HIS A 250 20.72 -18.60 -12.99
N ASP A 251 20.62 -19.82 -12.44
CA ASP A 251 21.20 -20.99 -13.07
C ASP A 251 20.45 -21.35 -14.36
N ALA A 252 19.12 -21.17 -14.40
CA ALA A 252 18.34 -21.36 -15.62
C ALA A 252 18.71 -20.34 -16.72
N LEU A 253 18.78 -19.05 -16.39
CA LEU A 253 19.19 -18.01 -17.34
C LEU A 253 20.64 -18.20 -17.81
N ALA A 254 21.55 -18.58 -16.91
CA ALA A 254 22.95 -18.84 -17.26
C ALA A 254 23.09 -20.03 -18.22
N ARG A 255 22.29 -21.09 -18.05
CA ARG A 255 22.23 -22.20 -19.00
C ARG A 255 21.67 -21.77 -20.35
N TRP A 256 20.58 -21.00 -20.35
CA TRP A 256 19.93 -20.53 -21.58
C TRP A 256 20.82 -19.59 -22.40
N THR A 257 21.54 -18.68 -21.75
CA THR A 257 22.43 -17.71 -22.40
C THR A 257 23.84 -18.24 -22.68
N GLY A 258 24.18 -19.43 -22.18
CA GLY A 258 25.52 -20.00 -22.22
C GLY A 258 26.55 -19.30 -21.31
N SER A 259 26.21 -18.19 -20.65
CA SER A 259 27.13 -17.43 -19.80
C SER A 259 26.41 -16.64 -18.72
N ARG A 260 26.93 -16.72 -17.48
CA ARG A 260 26.43 -15.90 -16.36
C ARG A 260 26.56 -14.41 -16.64
N ASP A 261 27.65 -13.96 -17.25
CA ASP A 261 27.86 -12.54 -17.56
C ASP A 261 26.83 -12.04 -18.59
N THR A 262 26.55 -12.83 -19.62
CA THR A 262 25.54 -12.51 -20.63
C THR A 262 24.15 -12.43 -20.01
N ALA A 263 23.76 -13.38 -19.16
CA ALA A 263 22.49 -13.34 -18.42
C ALA A 263 22.33 -12.05 -17.60
N LEU A 264 23.39 -11.62 -16.92
CA LEU A 264 23.37 -10.39 -16.12
C LEU A 264 23.22 -9.14 -16.97
N LYS A 265 23.92 -9.07 -18.11
CA LYS A 265 23.80 -7.95 -19.07
C LYS A 265 22.41 -7.88 -19.69
N ILE A 266 21.82 -9.02 -20.08
CA ILE A 266 20.44 -9.09 -20.59
C ILE A 266 19.45 -8.62 -19.53
N GLY A 267 19.58 -9.12 -18.29
CA GLY A 267 18.71 -8.69 -17.19
C GLY A 267 18.81 -7.18 -16.92
N ARG A 268 20.02 -6.62 -16.91
CA ARG A 268 20.21 -5.17 -16.81
C ARG A 268 19.58 -4.43 -18.00
N GLY A 269 19.83 -4.91 -19.21
CA GLY A 269 19.30 -4.33 -20.44
C GLY A 269 17.77 -4.31 -20.45
N ALA A 270 17.12 -5.36 -19.98
CA ALA A 270 15.67 -5.44 -19.85
C ALA A 270 15.12 -4.39 -18.86
N LEU A 271 15.78 -4.17 -17.73
CA LEU A 271 15.39 -3.12 -16.77
C LEU A 271 15.60 -1.71 -17.32
N VAL A 272 16.69 -1.47 -18.05
CA VAL A 272 16.93 -0.20 -18.74
C VAL A 272 15.88 0.02 -19.82
N LEU A 273 15.61 -0.99 -20.64
CA LEU A 273 14.60 -0.94 -21.69
C LEU A 273 13.20 -0.70 -21.11
N PHE A 274 12.85 -1.31 -19.98
CA PHE A 274 11.59 -1.06 -19.28
C PHE A 274 11.44 0.41 -18.91
N VAL A 275 12.48 1.04 -18.34
CA VAL A 275 12.48 2.46 -18.00
C VAL A 275 12.44 3.35 -19.25
N LEU A 276 13.24 3.03 -20.28
CA LEU A 276 13.24 3.82 -21.53
C LEU A 276 11.90 3.74 -22.25
N ALA A 277 11.30 2.54 -22.31
CA ALA A 277 9.97 2.34 -22.88
C ALA A 277 8.91 3.14 -22.10
N TYR A 278 9.04 3.21 -20.78
CA TYR A 278 8.16 4.04 -19.95
C TYR A 278 8.30 5.52 -20.26
N VAL A 279 9.53 6.05 -20.24
CA VAL A 279 9.78 7.46 -20.54
C VAL A 279 9.31 7.81 -21.95
N ALA A 280 9.61 6.95 -22.93
CA ALA A 280 9.16 7.11 -24.30
C ALA A 280 7.62 7.13 -24.40
N ALA A 281 6.94 6.15 -23.80
CA ALA A 281 5.48 6.09 -23.81
C ALA A 281 4.84 7.34 -23.17
N MET A 282 5.34 7.79 -22.02
CA MET A 282 4.83 9.00 -21.37
C MET A 282 5.04 10.26 -22.23
N SER A 283 6.24 10.40 -22.81
CA SER A 283 6.59 11.55 -23.65
C SER A 283 5.84 11.59 -24.99
N ALA A 284 5.55 10.43 -25.57
CA ALA A 284 4.96 10.31 -26.90
C ALA A 284 3.43 10.21 -26.91
N LEU A 285 2.80 9.71 -25.83
CA LEU A 285 1.38 9.32 -25.86
C LEU A 285 0.48 10.12 -24.91
N PHE A 286 1.00 10.68 -23.80
CA PHE A 286 0.14 11.16 -22.71
C PHE A 286 0.39 12.62 -22.30
N ALA A 287 1.64 13.05 -22.12
CA ALA A 287 1.96 14.45 -21.83
C ALA A 287 3.46 14.76 -22.07
N PRO A 288 3.84 15.42 -23.19
CA PRO A 288 5.25 15.74 -23.46
C PRO A 288 5.90 16.65 -22.41
N ASP A 289 5.08 17.40 -21.68
CA ASP A 289 5.46 18.36 -20.65
C ASP A 289 5.41 17.79 -19.21
N ARG A 290 4.91 16.56 -18.98
CA ARG A 290 4.82 15.95 -17.64
C ARG A 290 5.12 14.44 -17.65
N LEU A 291 6.30 14.04 -17.17
CA LEU A 291 6.73 12.64 -16.97
C LEU A 291 6.10 11.97 -15.73
N ILE A 292 4.87 12.35 -15.37
CA ILE A 292 4.19 11.89 -14.15
C ILE A 292 3.39 10.61 -14.48
N PRO A 293 3.51 9.53 -13.68
CA PRO A 293 2.69 8.33 -13.82
C PRO A 293 1.19 8.63 -13.71
N GLU A 294 0.53 8.78 -14.86
CA GLU A 294 -0.92 8.75 -14.93
C GLU A 294 -1.41 7.29 -14.84
N ASP A 295 -2.57 7.08 -14.21
CA ASP A 295 -3.12 5.75 -13.95
C ASP A 295 -3.22 4.88 -15.21
N ARG A 296 -3.86 5.41 -16.27
CA ARG A 296 -4.06 4.71 -17.54
C ARG A 296 -2.75 4.43 -18.28
N ALA A 297 -1.86 5.42 -18.32
CA ALA A 297 -0.56 5.31 -18.99
C ALA A 297 0.35 4.28 -18.34
N PHE A 298 0.24 4.11 -17.01
CA PHE A 298 1.04 3.15 -16.26
C PHE A 298 0.51 1.71 -16.34
N MET A 299 -0.73 1.49 -16.79
CA MET A 299 -1.37 0.16 -16.80
C MET A 299 -0.61 -0.89 -17.64
N PRO A 300 -0.09 -0.60 -18.86
CA PRO A 300 0.72 -1.57 -19.60
C PRO A 300 2.02 -1.94 -18.86
N PHE A 301 2.61 -1.00 -18.14
CA PHE A 301 3.81 -1.24 -17.34
C PHE A 301 3.51 -2.10 -16.12
N PHE A 302 2.38 -1.82 -15.44
CA PHE A 302 1.81 -2.71 -14.43
C PHE A 302 1.69 -4.14 -14.94
N ALA A 303 1.08 -4.33 -16.12
CA ALA A 303 0.95 -5.64 -16.74
C ALA A 303 2.32 -6.33 -16.91
N VAL A 304 3.30 -5.64 -17.49
CA VAL A 304 4.62 -6.20 -17.79
C VAL A 304 5.33 -6.69 -16.52
N TYR A 305 5.46 -5.85 -15.49
CA TYR A 305 6.21 -6.30 -14.31
C TYR A 305 5.39 -7.24 -13.42
N ALA A 306 4.07 -7.09 -13.34
CA ALA A 306 3.25 -7.91 -12.46
C ALA A 306 3.07 -9.32 -13.03
N LEU A 307 2.77 -9.44 -14.33
CA LEU A 307 2.74 -10.74 -15.03
C LEU A 307 4.15 -11.34 -15.12
N GLY A 308 5.18 -10.52 -15.36
CA GLY A 308 6.57 -10.97 -15.34
C GLY A 308 6.98 -11.52 -13.97
N PHE A 309 6.57 -10.87 -12.88
CA PHE A 309 6.76 -11.35 -11.52
C PHE A 309 6.02 -12.66 -11.29
N TYR A 310 4.77 -12.78 -11.73
CA TYR A 310 4.02 -14.03 -11.59
C TYR A 310 4.61 -15.18 -12.41
N ALA A 311 5.03 -14.94 -13.65
CA ALA A 311 5.75 -15.91 -14.46
C ALA A 311 7.06 -16.35 -13.79
N PHE A 312 7.82 -15.40 -13.22
CA PHE A 312 9.01 -15.70 -12.43
C PHE A 312 8.70 -16.65 -11.25
N LEU A 313 7.57 -16.44 -10.56
CA LEU A 313 7.15 -17.35 -9.48
C LEU A 313 6.78 -18.73 -10.00
N ILE A 314 5.97 -18.84 -11.06
CA ILE A 314 5.59 -20.14 -11.65
C ILE A 314 6.83 -20.95 -12.06
N LEU A 315 7.81 -20.29 -12.68
CA LEU A 315 8.96 -20.97 -13.27
C LEU A 315 10.00 -21.39 -12.23
N PHE A 316 10.20 -20.61 -11.16
CA PHE A 316 11.37 -20.77 -10.29
C PHE A 316 11.04 -21.06 -8.82
N MET A 317 9.78 -20.97 -8.42
CA MET A 317 9.38 -21.24 -7.04
C MET A 317 9.47 -22.73 -6.70
N PRO A 318 10.14 -23.12 -5.60
CA PRO A 318 10.19 -24.51 -5.19
C PRO A 318 8.82 -24.99 -4.73
N ARG A 319 8.46 -26.24 -5.10
CA ARG A 319 7.15 -26.83 -4.79
C ARG A 319 6.88 -26.97 -3.29
N ASP A 320 7.93 -27.18 -2.50
CA ASP A 320 7.87 -27.37 -1.04
C ASP A 320 7.93 -26.05 -0.24
N GLY A 321 7.95 -24.89 -0.90
CA GLY A 321 8.05 -23.59 -0.25
C GLY A 321 9.46 -23.20 0.19
N GLY A 322 10.47 -24.01 -0.16
CA GLY A 322 11.88 -23.80 0.15
C GLY A 322 12.21 -23.97 1.63
N ARG A 323 13.48 -23.77 1.99
CA ARG A 323 13.93 -23.91 3.39
C ARG A 323 13.17 -22.97 4.32
N LYS A 324 12.84 -23.46 5.52
CA LYS A 324 12.27 -22.64 6.59
C LYS A 324 13.22 -21.48 6.88
N GLN A 325 12.66 -20.28 6.89
CA GLN A 325 13.41 -19.08 7.22
C GLN A 325 13.18 -18.76 8.70
N GLY A 326 14.27 -18.50 9.44
CA GLY A 326 14.17 -18.10 10.83
C GLY A 326 13.50 -16.74 10.99
N TYR A 327 12.77 -16.56 12.09
CA TYR A 327 12.20 -15.27 12.49
C TYR A 327 13.09 -14.63 13.55
N ARG A 328 13.62 -13.45 13.25
CA ARG A 328 14.37 -12.62 14.20
C ARG A 328 13.90 -11.18 14.06
N ALA A 329 12.69 -10.90 14.52
CA ALA A 329 12.11 -9.55 14.44
C ALA A 329 12.66 -8.62 15.54
N GLY A 330 12.90 -9.14 16.76
CA GLY A 330 13.22 -8.29 17.90
C GLY A 330 12.12 -7.24 18.13
N TRP A 331 12.48 -6.00 18.49
CA TRP A 331 11.50 -4.92 18.65
C TRP A 331 10.79 -4.54 17.35
N LEU A 332 11.31 -4.90 16.17
CA LEU A 332 10.67 -4.56 14.88
C LEU A 332 9.28 -5.17 14.74
N VAL A 333 8.94 -6.19 15.53
CA VAL A 333 7.58 -6.76 15.59
C VAL A 333 6.54 -5.75 16.07
N LEU A 334 6.94 -4.71 16.81
CA LEU A 334 6.03 -3.66 17.25
C LEU A 334 5.37 -2.94 16.07
N ILE A 335 6.08 -2.79 14.94
CA ILE A 335 5.56 -2.09 13.77
C ILE A 335 4.35 -2.82 13.14
N PRO A 336 4.42 -4.11 12.76
CA PRO A 336 3.25 -4.82 12.28
C PRO A 336 2.17 -5.00 13.36
N LEU A 337 2.51 -5.04 14.65
CA LEU A 337 1.51 -5.05 15.72
C LEU A 337 0.73 -3.73 15.81
N LEU A 338 1.40 -2.59 15.66
CA LEU A 338 0.74 -1.28 15.58
C LEU A 338 -0.11 -1.16 14.32
N TYR A 339 0.38 -1.68 13.18
CA TYR A 339 -0.41 -1.77 11.95
C TYR A 339 -1.65 -2.67 12.13
N PHE A 340 -1.53 -3.77 12.87
CA PHE A 340 -2.66 -4.63 13.21
C PHE A 340 -3.64 -3.93 14.17
N ALA A 341 -3.15 -3.24 15.19
CA ALA A 341 -3.97 -2.43 16.09
C ALA A 341 -4.71 -1.31 15.35
N ASN A 342 -4.07 -0.70 14.34
CA ASN A 342 -4.69 0.28 13.46
C ASN A 342 -5.91 -0.30 12.71
N GLY A 343 -5.89 -1.59 12.37
CA GLY A 343 -7.04 -2.28 11.78
C GLY A 343 -8.25 -2.38 12.71
N TRP A 344 -8.05 -2.41 14.03
CA TRP A 344 -9.13 -2.43 15.01
C TRP A 344 -9.81 -1.06 15.22
N SER A 345 -9.26 0.02 14.67
CA SER A 345 -9.73 1.38 14.94
C SER A 345 -11.24 1.62 14.74
N PRO A 346 -11.89 1.09 13.68
CA PRO A 346 -13.32 1.30 13.46
C PRO A 346 -14.16 0.73 14.61
N TYR A 347 -13.77 -0.42 15.12
CA TYR A 347 -14.49 -1.13 16.19
C TYR A 347 -14.25 -0.52 17.58
N LEU A 348 -13.15 0.19 17.76
CA LEU A 348 -12.79 0.86 19.01
C LEU A 348 -13.31 2.30 19.09
N GLY A 349 -14.19 2.71 18.17
CA GLY A 349 -14.73 4.07 18.12
C GLY A 349 -13.67 5.14 17.80
N LEU A 350 -12.53 4.73 17.21
CA LEU A 350 -11.49 5.61 16.68
C LEU A 350 -11.77 5.85 15.20
N LYS A 351 -10.74 6.01 14.36
CA LYS A 351 -10.87 6.34 12.95
C LYS A 351 -11.58 5.27 12.11
N THR A 352 -12.26 5.69 11.04
CA THR A 352 -12.89 4.81 10.04
C THR A 352 -12.21 4.88 8.67
N GLU A 353 -11.32 5.85 8.45
CA GLU A 353 -10.40 5.90 7.31
C GLU A 353 -9.01 5.35 7.63
N SER A 354 -8.31 4.86 6.60
CA SER A 354 -6.95 4.29 6.73
C SER A 354 -6.81 3.20 7.81
N SER A 355 -7.88 2.44 8.02
CA SER A 355 -8.01 1.40 9.05
C SER A 355 -7.89 0.00 8.46
N VAL A 356 -7.31 -0.18 7.27
CA VAL A 356 -7.28 -1.48 6.57
C VAL A 356 -8.71 -1.95 6.19
N ALA A 357 -9.70 -1.06 6.25
CA ALA A 357 -11.07 -1.28 5.78
C ALA A 357 -11.16 -1.07 4.26
N MET A 358 -10.56 -2.00 3.52
CA MET A 358 -10.41 -1.96 2.07
C MET A 358 -11.67 -2.44 1.36
N PHE A 359 -12.45 -1.52 0.79
CA PHE A 359 -13.58 -1.87 -0.11
C PHE A 359 -14.46 -2.94 0.50
N SER A 360 -14.86 -2.69 1.73
CA SER A 360 -15.52 -3.66 2.59
C SER A 360 -16.97 -3.31 2.86
N ASN A 361 -17.47 -2.15 2.45
CA ASN A 361 -18.78 -1.63 2.85
C ASN A 361 -18.94 -1.47 4.39
N LEU A 362 -17.86 -1.56 5.17
CA LEU A 362 -17.94 -1.49 6.64
C LEU A 362 -18.58 -0.17 7.13
N HIS A 363 -19.44 -0.31 8.13
CA HIS A 363 -20.06 0.77 8.87
C HIS A 363 -19.99 0.46 10.38
N THR A 364 -19.50 1.44 11.14
CA THR A 364 -19.37 1.37 12.61
C THR A 364 -19.76 2.67 13.30
N GLU A 365 -20.15 3.68 12.51
CA GLU A 365 -20.42 5.04 12.99
C GLU A 365 -21.80 5.17 13.65
N GLY A 366 -21.96 6.17 14.53
CA GLY A 366 -23.26 6.54 15.12
C GLY A 366 -23.87 5.51 16.07
N GLY A 367 -23.07 4.60 16.62
CA GLY A 367 -23.58 3.56 17.53
C GLY A 367 -24.29 2.42 16.81
N GLU A 368 -24.08 2.28 15.50
CA GLU A 368 -24.54 1.15 14.70
C GLU A 368 -23.36 0.40 14.07
N THR A 369 -23.54 -0.88 13.77
CA THR A 369 -22.59 -1.60 12.94
C THR A 369 -23.29 -2.60 12.04
N ASN A 370 -22.80 -2.73 10.81
CA ASN A 370 -23.27 -3.72 9.85
C ASN A 370 -22.50 -5.05 9.93
N HIS A 371 -21.56 -5.17 10.87
CA HIS A 371 -20.72 -6.34 11.05
C HIS A 371 -21.51 -7.54 11.60
N LEU A 372 -21.25 -8.74 11.08
CA LEU A 372 -22.07 -9.93 11.37
C LEU A 372 -21.60 -10.73 12.60
N PHE A 373 -20.35 -10.55 13.04
CA PHE A 373 -19.84 -11.30 14.20
C PHE A 373 -20.18 -10.68 15.55
N HIS A 374 -20.37 -9.36 15.60
CA HIS A 374 -20.62 -8.64 16.84
C HIS A 374 -21.39 -7.36 16.54
N GLY A 375 -22.21 -6.91 17.50
CA GLY A 375 -22.79 -5.57 17.49
C GLY A 375 -21.75 -4.50 17.85
N VAL A 376 -22.20 -3.32 18.26
CA VAL A 376 -21.30 -2.28 18.76
C VAL A 376 -20.62 -2.74 20.04
N LEU A 377 -19.29 -2.67 20.06
CA LEU A 377 -18.50 -3.05 21.23
C LEU A 377 -18.71 -1.99 22.33
N PRO A 378 -18.95 -2.40 23.59
CA PRO A 378 -19.25 -1.47 24.68
C PRO A 378 -18.02 -0.70 25.19
N PHE A 379 -16.84 -1.00 24.65
CA PHE A 379 -15.56 -0.40 25.01
C PHE A 379 -14.97 0.32 23.81
N GLY A 380 -14.42 1.51 24.03
CA GLY A 380 -13.83 2.30 22.95
C GLY A 380 -13.88 3.80 23.24
N ALA A 381 -13.33 4.57 22.30
CA ALA A 381 -13.49 6.01 22.29
C ALA A 381 -14.87 6.39 21.73
N SER A 382 -15.37 7.58 22.08
CA SER A 382 -16.68 8.06 21.67
C SER A 382 -16.64 8.96 20.42
N TYR A 383 -15.55 8.92 19.62
CA TYR A 383 -15.46 9.82 18.46
C TYR A 383 -16.58 9.54 17.45
N GLN A 384 -16.85 8.27 17.18
CA GLN A 384 -17.85 7.87 16.18
C GLN A 384 -19.31 8.10 16.61
N SER A 385 -19.57 8.38 17.89
CA SER A 385 -20.93 8.67 18.39
C SER A 385 -21.29 10.16 18.35
N ASP A 386 -20.31 11.07 18.21
CA ASP A 386 -20.55 12.51 18.12
C ASP A 386 -20.68 12.89 16.64
N LEU A 387 -21.90 12.76 16.11
CA LEU A 387 -22.24 13.06 14.73
C LEU A 387 -22.95 14.40 14.59
N VAL A 388 -22.70 15.06 13.47
CA VAL A 388 -23.33 16.34 13.10
C VAL A 388 -23.85 16.27 11.67
N THR A 389 -25.04 16.84 11.47
CA THR A 389 -25.67 16.91 10.15
C THR A 389 -25.46 18.31 9.57
N PRO A 390 -24.57 18.49 8.58
CA PRO A 390 -24.46 19.76 7.88
C PRO A 390 -25.70 20.01 7.02
N ILE A 391 -26.25 21.23 7.08
CA ILE A 391 -27.48 21.61 6.35
C ILE A 391 -27.29 22.79 5.40
N ALA A 392 -26.25 23.59 5.58
CA ALA A 392 -25.84 24.65 4.66
C ALA A 392 -24.35 24.96 4.85
N SER A 393 -23.68 25.47 3.82
CA SER A 393 -22.34 26.04 3.96
C SER A 393 -22.15 27.26 3.05
N ASN A 394 -21.03 27.95 3.21
CA ASN A 394 -20.60 28.99 2.26
C ASN A 394 -19.72 28.43 1.12
N SER A 395 -19.61 27.10 0.99
CA SER A 395 -18.78 26.44 -0.02
C SER A 395 -19.61 25.49 -0.90
N PRO A 396 -19.82 25.81 -2.18
CA PRO A 396 -20.52 24.91 -3.12
C PRO A 396 -19.87 23.52 -3.22
N GLN A 397 -18.54 23.43 -3.06
CA GLN A 397 -17.83 22.16 -3.06
C GLN A 397 -18.14 21.32 -1.83
N PHE A 398 -18.23 21.95 -0.65
CA PHE A 398 -18.64 21.27 0.58
C PHE A 398 -20.09 20.79 0.48
N ASP A 399 -20.99 21.65 -0.01
CA ASP A 399 -22.41 21.32 -0.20
C ASP A 399 -22.57 20.11 -1.13
N ALA A 400 -21.92 20.13 -2.30
CA ALA A 400 -21.97 19.03 -3.25
C ALA A 400 -21.41 17.71 -2.69
N ARG A 401 -20.43 17.78 -1.79
CA ARG A 401 -19.74 16.61 -1.25
C ARG A 401 -20.44 15.98 -0.04
N TYR A 402 -21.05 16.78 0.82
CA TYR A 402 -21.59 16.32 2.11
C TYR A 402 -23.08 16.60 2.29
N ILE A 403 -23.55 17.79 1.92
CA ILE A 403 -24.94 18.20 2.18
C ILE A 403 -25.91 17.62 1.15
N ALA A 404 -25.61 17.76 -0.14
CA ALA A 404 -26.46 17.25 -1.21
C ALA A 404 -26.64 15.73 -1.16
N PRO A 405 -25.62 14.92 -0.82
CA PRO A 405 -25.80 13.49 -0.58
C PRO A 405 -26.51 13.15 0.75
N GLY A 406 -26.68 14.12 1.66
CA GLY A 406 -27.28 13.88 2.98
C GLY A 406 -26.36 13.14 3.96
N TYR A 407 -25.06 13.39 3.89
CA TYR A 407 -24.09 12.75 4.79
C TYR A 407 -23.97 13.47 6.11
N ASP A 408 -23.94 12.69 7.18
CA ASP A 408 -23.49 13.16 8.48
C ASP A 408 -21.96 13.14 8.54
N LEU A 409 -21.40 13.91 9.46
CA LEU A 409 -19.97 13.94 9.74
C LEU A 409 -19.73 13.63 11.20
N VAL A 410 -18.67 12.89 11.50
CA VAL A 410 -18.12 12.87 12.85
C VAL A 410 -17.69 14.29 13.20
N ARG A 411 -18.10 14.82 14.34
CA ARG A 411 -17.82 16.19 14.78
C ARG A 411 -16.33 16.53 14.70
N TYR A 412 -15.48 15.60 15.13
CA TYR A 412 -14.03 15.74 15.05
C TYR A 412 -13.54 15.99 13.61
N GLU A 413 -14.16 15.35 12.63
CA GLU A 413 -13.83 15.49 11.21
C GLU A 413 -14.29 16.84 10.66
N LEU A 414 -15.47 17.33 11.06
CA LEU A 414 -15.90 18.69 10.73
C LEU A 414 -14.97 19.73 11.36
N ASP A 415 -14.62 19.59 12.64
CA ASP A 415 -13.68 20.46 13.34
C ASP A 415 -12.32 20.50 12.64
N ARG A 416 -11.84 19.35 12.17
CA ARG A 416 -10.62 19.24 11.35
C ARG A 416 -10.75 20.03 10.05
N MET A 417 -11.85 19.87 9.32
CA MET A 417 -12.08 20.57 8.04
C MET A 417 -12.14 22.09 8.22
N LEU A 418 -12.86 22.57 9.24
CA LEU A 418 -12.95 23.98 9.59
C LEU A 418 -11.58 24.56 9.99
N ALA A 419 -10.78 23.82 10.75
CA ALA A 419 -9.46 24.27 11.19
C ALA A 419 -8.43 24.33 10.04
N LEU A 420 -8.57 23.48 9.02
CA LEU A 420 -7.66 23.40 7.88
C LEU A 420 -8.11 24.21 6.65
N THR A 421 -9.35 24.71 6.66
CA THR A 421 -9.94 25.47 5.55
C THR A 421 -10.36 26.85 6.05
N PRO A 422 -9.47 27.86 6.03
CA PRO A 422 -9.80 29.19 6.50
C PRO A 422 -11.00 29.78 5.77
N GLY A 423 -11.97 30.30 6.54
CA GLY A 423 -13.19 30.91 6.00
C GLY A 423 -14.30 29.93 5.63
N LEU A 424 -14.12 28.61 5.81
CA LEU A 424 -15.22 27.66 5.70
C LEU A 424 -16.22 27.88 6.84
N GLU A 425 -17.48 28.09 6.49
CA GLU A 425 -18.59 28.21 7.43
C GLU A 425 -19.65 27.18 7.07
N VAL A 426 -20.10 26.43 8.08
CA VAL A 426 -21.10 25.37 7.95
C VAL A 426 -22.18 25.61 9.00
N THR A 427 -23.43 25.48 8.60
CA THR A 427 -24.56 25.39 9.53
C THR A 427 -24.86 23.92 9.76
N VAL A 428 -24.89 23.50 11.02
CA VAL A 428 -25.20 22.12 11.42
C VAL A 428 -26.54 22.07 12.14
N ALA A 429 -27.30 21.01 11.90
CA ALA A 429 -28.49 20.73 12.69
C ALA A 429 -28.08 20.20 14.07
N THR A 430 -28.70 20.73 15.13
CA THR A 430 -28.55 20.24 16.50
C THR A 430 -29.92 20.05 17.14
N ALA A 431 -29.98 19.34 18.27
CA ALA A 431 -31.22 19.18 19.03
C ALA A 431 -31.84 20.53 19.48
N SER A 432 -31.01 21.57 19.69
CA SER A 432 -31.42 22.93 20.04
C SER A 432 -31.74 23.83 18.84
N GLY A 433 -31.68 23.29 17.62
CA GLY A 433 -31.85 24.03 16.36
C GLY A 433 -30.56 24.21 15.56
N PRO A 434 -30.62 24.85 14.39
CA PRO A 434 -29.44 25.09 13.56
C PRO A 434 -28.37 25.94 14.27
N VAL A 435 -27.12 25.51 14.21
CA VAL A 435 -25.96 26.25 14.75
C VAL A 435 -25.00 26.56 13.61
N SER A 436 -24.64 27.84 13.46
CA SER A 436 -23.60 28.26 12.52
C SER A 436 -22.22 28.12 13.14
N THR A 437 -21.27 27.58 12.37
CA THR A 437 -19.88 27.47 12.82
C THR A 437 -19.15 28.80 12.96
N ALA A 438 -19.71 29.89 12.41
CA ALA A 438 -19.12 31.22 12.48
C ALA A 438 -19.35 31.95 13.81
N SER A 439 -20.46 31.67 14.50
CA SER A 439 -20.89 32.45 15.67
C SER A 439 -21.29 31.61 16.89
N GLY A 440 -21.57 30.32 16.73
CA GLY A 440 -22.09 29.45 17.79
C GLY A 440 -21.34 28.14 18.00
N TRP A 441 -20.14 28.00 17.43
CA TRP A 441 -19.41 26.74 17.41
C TRP A 441 -18.04 26.84 18.03
N THR A 442 -17.75 25.94 18.96
CA THR A 442 -16.40 25.79 19.52
C THR A 442 -15.69 24.67 18.78
N ASN A 443 -14.75 25.05 17.90
CA ASN A 443 -13.88 24.10 17.22
C ASN A 443 -12.86 23.52 18.21
N THR A 444 -12.86 22.20 18.37
CA THR A 444 -12.01 21.51 19.33
C THR A 444 -10.77 20.87 18.70
N TYR A 445 -10.63 20.85 17.37
CA TYR A 445 -9.57 20.10 16.68
C TYR A 445 -8.17 20.42 17.20
N LEU A 446 -7.86 21.71 17.40
CA LEU A 446 -6.53 22.15 17.84
C LEU A 446 -6.25 21.85 19.32
N SER A 447 -7.26 21.57 20.15
CA SER A 447 -7.08 21.17 21.55
C SER A 447 -6.71 19.69 21.68
N HIS A 448 -6.95 18.88 20.64
CA HIS A 448 -6.52 17.49 20.62
C HIS A 448 -4.99 17.35 20.48
N GLY A 449 -4.46 16.31 21.14
CA GLY A 449 -3.05 15.94 21.05
C GLY A 449 -2.59 15.64 19.62
N ILE A 450 -1.30 15.79 19.36
CA ILE A 450 -0.69 15.61 18.03
C ILE A 450 -1.01 14.23 17.45
N ALA A 451 -1.01 13.17 18.28
CA ALA A 451 -1.32 11.83 17.82
C ALA A 451 -2.75 11.72 17.26
N ALA A 452 -3.75 12.29 17.94
CA ALA A 452 -5.12 12.31 17.44
C ALA A 452 -5.19 13.05 16.11
N ARG A 453 -4.60 14.25 16.04
CA ARG A 453 -4.57 15.09 14.82
C ARG A 453 -3.87 14.40 13.64
N LYS A 454 -2.84 13.59 13.89
CA LYS A 454 -2.12 12.89 12.82
C LYS A 454 -2.75 11.57 12.42
N PHE A 455 -3.42 10.86 13.32
CA PHE A 455 -3.83 9.48 13.04
C PHE A 455 -5.34 9.29 12.97
N LEU A 456 -6.16 10.22 13.45
CA LEU A 456 -7.61 10.13 13.33
C LEU A 456 -8.12 10.82 12.06
N THR A 457 -8.92 10.08 11.30
CA THR A 457 -9.64 10.57 10.12
C THR A 457 -10.88 9.70 9.93
N PHE A 458 -12.01 10.34 9.64
CA PHE A 458 -13.29 9.65 9.57
C PHE A 458 -13.89 9.79 8.18
N LYS A 459 -14.60 8.75 7.77
CA LYS A 459 -15.44 8.79 6.57
C LYS A 459 -16.67 9.65 6.85
N PRO A 460 -17.25 10.27 5.81
CA PRO A 460 -18.62 10.73 5.88
C PRO A 460 -19.54 9.55 6.22
N VAL A 461 -20.55 9.83 7.02
CA VAL A 461 -21.52 8.85 7.50
C VAL A 461 -22.71 8.87 6.55
N ASP A 462 -22.79 7.81 5.75
CA ASP A 462 -23.91 7.54 4.87
C ASP A 462 -24.90 6.61 5.56
N TRP A 463 -26.12 7.09 5.78
CA TRP A 463 -27.21 6.34 6.41
C TRP A 463 -28.07 5.55 5.42
N THR A 464 -27.87 5.72 4.11
CA THR A 464 -28.59 4.94 3.11
C THR A 464 -28.21 3.46 3.22
N ARG A 465 -29.22 2.60 3.28
CA ARG A 465 -29.03 1.14 3.39
C ARG A 465 -29.87 0.43 2.31
N PRO A 466 -29.31 -0.59 1.63
CA PRO A 466 -27.94 -1.11 1.79
C PRO A 466 -26.85 -0.12 1.30
N LYS A 467 -25.68 -0.12 1.94
CA LYS A 467 -24.63 0.88 1.70
C LYS A 467 -23.88 0.59 0.39
N VAL A 468 -24.06 1.44 -0.62
CA VAL A 468 -23.32 1.33 -1.89
C VAL A 468 -21.81 1.47 -1.62
N CYS A 469 -21.01 0.68 -2.35
CA CYS A 469 -19.56 0.80 -2.27
C CYS A 469 -19.08 2.23 -2.58
N SER A 470 -18.56 2.92 -1.57
CA SER A 470 -18.05 4.29 -1.69
C SER A 470 -16.63 4.36 -1.12
N HIS A 471 -15.64 4.71 -1.94
CA HIS A 471 -14.23 4.78 -1.57
C HIS A 471 -13.47 5.81 -2.38
#